data_AF-A0A6I1KEN2-F1
#
_entry.id   AF-A0A6I1KEN2-F1
#
_cell.length_a   1.000
_cell.length_b   1.000
_cell.length_c   1.000
_cell.angle_alpha   90.00
_cell.angle_beta   90.00
_cell.angle_gamma   90.00
#
_symmetry.space_group_name_H-M   'P 1'
#
loop_
_entity.id
_entity.type
_entity.pdbx_description
1 polymer ?
#
loop_
_entity_poly.entity_id
_entity_poly.type
_entity_poly.pdbx_seq_one_letter_code
_entity_poly.pdbx_strand_id
1 'polypeptide(L)'
;MPAFKSEIVDSHQQLFDWSCIPSAVELVLKLTGQVSTNYYDLQEDWQNNMGGTFANFDGLDLYGLQFSHKFKAKRDDSFPLTDLFDTISNELTEQRYVIVSLPCSGVFHTAIIYDNVQDNEFIAFTKLGKGLTCSTAQLIEVWSAIVDIKGTDILVYK
;
A
#
# COMPACT_ATOMS: atom_id res chain seq x y z
N MET A 1 1.98 14.78 6.67
CA MET A 1 1.21 14.12 5.59
C MET A 1 1.91 14.33 4.27
N PRO A 2 2.14 13.26 3.48
CA PRO A 2 2.65 13.39 2.12
C PRO A 2 1.67 14.16 1.22
N ALA A 3 2.17 14.87 0.22
CA ALA A 3 1.31 15.57 -0.73
C ALA A 3 0.55 14.58 -1.63
N PHE A 4 -0.77 14.67 -1.73
CA PHE A 4 -1.54 13.89 -2.69
C PHE A 4 -1.32 14.43 -4.12
N LYS A 5 -0.65 13.66 -4.98
CA LYS A 5 -0.36 14.03 -6.36
C LYS A 5 -1.38 13.41 -7.31
N SER A 6 -2.56 14.02 -7.40
CA SER A 6 -3.72 13.49 -8.15
C SER A 6 -3.36 13.07 -9.58
N GLU A 7 -2.59 13.86 -10.32
CA GLU A 7 -2.22 13.54 -11.71
C GLU A 7 -1.43 12.21 -11.84
N ILE A 8 -0.49 11.96 -10.91
CA ILE A 8 0.29 10.73 -10.89
C ILE A 8 -0.60 9.56 -10.48
N VAL A 9 -1.45 9.78 -9.46
CA VAL A 9 -2.39 8.76 -9.00
C VAL A 9 -3.33 8.40 -10.14
N ASP A 10 -4.04 9.36 -10.73
CA ASP A 10 -5.07 9.16 -11.74
C ASP A 10 -4.54 8.49 -13.01
N SER A 11 -3.30 8.79 -13.41
CA SER A 11 -2.65 8.16 -14.57
C SER A 11 -2.08 6.77 -14.30
N HIS A 12 -1.83 6.40 -13.04
CA HIS A 12 -1.29 5.08 -12.68
C HIS A 12 -2.37 3.99 -12.77
N GLN A 13 -1.99 2.83 -13.32
CA GLN A 13 -2.84 1.65 -13.43
C GLN A 13 -2.16 0.40 -12.87
N GLN A 14 -2.97 -0.50 -12.31
CA GLN A 14 -2.54 -1.88 -12.14
C GLN A 14 -2.72 -2.60 -13.48
N LEU A 15 -1.63 -3.07 -14.09
CA LEU A 15 -1.62 -3.65 -15.44
C LEU A 15 -2.10 -5.11 -15.46
N PHE A 16 -1.79 -5.88 -14.43
CA PHE A 16 -2.11 -7.31 -14.33
C PHE A 16 -2.91 -7.60 -13.06
N ASP A 17 -3.81 -8.57 -13.09
CA ASP A 17 -4.74 -8.85 -11.97
C ASP A 17 -4.01 -9.20 -10.67
N TRP A 18 -2.86 -9.88 -10.77
CA TRP A 18 -2.04 -10.29 -9.62
C TRP A 18 -0.83 -9.40 -9.35
N SER A 19 -0.79 -8.20 -9.93
CA SER A 19 0.31 -7.24 -9.78
C SER A 19 0.04 -6.12 -8.76
N CYS A 20 -0.90 -6.30 -7.83
CA CYS A 20 -1.30 -5.24 -6.88
C CYS A 20 -0.15 -4.76 -5.99
N ILE A 21 0.76 -5.65 -5.56
CA ILE A 21 1.94 -5.30 -4.77
C ILE A 21 2.97 -4.53 -5.59
N PRO A 22 3.48 -5.05 -6.73
CA PRO A 22 4.42 -4.28 -7.56
C PRO A 22 3.81 -2.96 -8.05
N SER A 23 2.51 -2.93 -8.38
CA SER A 23 1.80 -1.68 -8.73
C SER A 23 1.87 -0.65 -7.60
N ALA A 24 1.64 -1.05 -6.34
CA ALA A 24 1.72 -0.13 -5.21
C ALA A 24 3.14 0.39 -4.97
N VAL A 25 4.16 -0.48 -5.10
CA VAL A 25 5.58 -0.10 -5.00
C VAL A 25 5.96 0.89 -6.09
N GLU A 26 5.59 0.62 -7.35
CA GLU A 26 5.82 1.55 -8.45
C GLU A 26 5.15 2.89 -8.24
N LEU A 27 3.91 2.89 -7.74
CA LEU A 27 3.20 4.13 -7.47
C LEU A 27 3.91 4.95 -6.40
N VAL A 28 4.43 4.33 -5.33
CA VAL A 28 5.29 5.02 -4.36
C VAL A 28 6.55 5.58 -5.02
N LEU A 29 7.24 4.82 -5.89
CA LEU A 29 8.41 5.31 -6.63
C LEU A 29 8.09 6.52 -7.52
N LYS A 30 6.92 6.52 -8.18
CA LYS A 30 6.45 7.65 -8.99
C LYS A 30 6.09 8.87 -8.13
N LEU A 31 5.37 8.66 -7.04
CA LEU A 31 4.95 9.73 -6.11
C LEU A 31 6.16 10.41 -5.46
N THR A 32 7.22 9.66 -5.17
CA THR A 32 8.47 10.15 -4.62
C THR A 32 9.43 10.72 -5.68
N GLY A 33 9.12 10.55 -6.97
CA GLY A 33 9.91 11.09 -8.08
C GLY A 33 11.17 10.28 -8.40
N GLN A 34 11.29 9.06 -7.90
CA GLN A 34 12.45 8.19 -8.15
C GLN A 34 12.42 7.57 -9.55
N VAL A 35 11.23 7.45 -10.13
CA VAL A 35 11.03 6.94 -11.49
C VAL A 35 10.03 7.80 -12.27
N SER A 36 10.01 7.64 -13.59
CA SER A 36 9.05 8.34 -14.45
C SER A 36 7.61 7.88 -14.22
N THR A 37 6.63 8.74 -14.51
CA THR A 37 5.19 8.38 -14.42
C THR A 37 4.79 7.21 -15.31
N ASN A 38 5.55 6.96 -16.39
CA ASN A 38 5.33 5.85 -17.33
C ASN A 38 6.07 4.55 -16.94
N TYR A 39 6.76 4.52 -15.80
CA TYR A 39 7.48 3.32 -15.33
C TYR A 39 6.50 2.20 -14.95
N TYR A 40 6.68 1.02 -15.52
CA TYR A 40 5.82 -0.15 -15.25
C TYR A 40 6.63 -1.46 -15.18
N ASP A 41 7.95 -1.35 -15.07
CA ASP A 41 8.85 -2.50 -15.21
C ASP A 41 8.67 -3.53 -14.08
N LEU A 42 8.32 -3.12 -12.85
CA LEU A 42 8.06 -4.08 -11.77
C LEU A 42 6.79 -4.89 -12.04
N GLN A 43 5.74 -4.25 -12.58
CA GLN A 43 4.53 -4.95 -12.99
C GLN A 43 4.77 -5.83 -14.22
N GLU A 44 5.53 -5.36 -15.20
CA GLU A 44 5.89 -6.13 -16.41
C GLU A 44 6.81 -7.31 -16.09
N ASP A 45 7.72 -7.19 -15.14
CA ASP A 45 8.53 -8.34 -14.70
C ASP A 45 7.69 -9.33 -13.88
N TRP A 46 6.69 -8.83 -13.14
CA TRP A 46 5.83 -9.65 -12.29
C TRP A 46 4.73 -10.40 -13.05
N GLN A 47 4.11 -9.75 -14.03
CA GLN A 47 2.95 -10.25 -14.79
C GLN A 47 1.80 -10.72 -13.87
N ASN A 48 1.22 -11.89 -14.14
CA ASN A 48 0.13 -12.50 -13.36
C ASN A 48 0.63 -13.53 -12.32
N ASN A 49 1.80 -13.31 -11.72
CA ASN A 49 2.31 -14.20 -10.67
C ASN A 49 1.46 -14.08 -9.39
N MET A 50 0.78 -15.16 -9.02
CA MET A 50 -0.13 -15.23 -7.85
C MET A 50 0.58 -15.36 -6.50
N GLY A 51 1.91 -15.56 -6.48
CA GLY A 51 2.70 -15.78 -5.25
C GLY A 51 3.11 -14.51 -4.50
N GLY A 52 2.44 -13.39 -4.73
CA GLY A 52 2.84 -12.07 -4.21
C GLY A 52 2.64 -11.92 -2.71
N THR A 53 3.69 -11.45 -2.02
CA THR A 53 3.68 -11.04 -0.63
C THR A 53 4.59 -9.81 -0.45
N PHE A 54 4.42 -9.05 0.63
CA PHE A 54 5.35 -7.95 0.94
C PHE A 54 6.78 -8.43 1.21
N ALA A 55 6.99 -9.71 1.53
CA ALA A 55 8.32 -10.28 1.67
C ALA A 55 9.12 -10.27 0.35
N ASN A 56 8.46 -10.19 -0.81
CA ASN A 56 9.14 -10.06 -2.11
C ASN A 56 9.86 -8.71 -2.27
N PHE A 57 9.49 -7.69 -1.48
CA PHE A 57 10.08 -6.35 -1.51
C PHE A 57 10.84 -6.00 -0.23
N ASP A 58 10.87 -6.90 0.76
CA ASP A 58 11.52 -6.64 2.04
C ASP A 58 13.04 -6.58 1.89
N GLY A 59 13.64 -5.45 2.31
CA GLY A 59 15.08 -5.22 2.26
C GLY A 59 15.61 -4.84 0.87
N LEU A 60 14.75 -4.72 -0.15
CA LEU A 60 15.17 -4.26 -1.47
C LEU A 60 15.42 -2.75 -1.46
N ASP A 61 16.52 -2.34 -2.08
CA ASP A 61 16.75 -0.95 -2.51
C ASP A 61 16.28 -0.82 -3.96
N LEU A 62 15.26 0.00 -4.16
CA LEU A 62 14.71 0.30 -5.48
C LEU A 62 14.83 1.79 -5.72
N TYR A 63 15.74 2.16 -6.63
CA TYR A 63 15.98 3.55 -7.01
C TYR A 63 16.27 4.45 -5.80
N GLY A 64 17.04 3.94 -4.82
CA GLY A 64 17.44 4.70 -3.64
C GLY A 64 16.42 4.75 -2.52
N LEU A 65 15.31 4.01 -2.63
CA LEU A 65 14.39 3.78 -1.50
C LEU A 65 14.53 2.35 -1.00
N GLN A 66 14.86 2.20 0.28
CA GLN A 66 14.97 0.90 0.92
C GLN A 66 13.62 0.50 1.53
N PHE A 67 13.00 -0.55 0.99
CA PHE A 67 11.72 -1.05 1.47
C PHE A 67 11.87 -2.01 2.66
N SER A 68 10.90 -2.00 3.55
CA SER A 68 10.88 -2.82 4.76
C SER A 68 9.47 -3.33 5.06
N HIS A 69 9.33 -4.64 5.16
CA HIS A 69 8.09 -5.33 5.53
C HIS A 69 7.96 -5.38 7.06
N LYS A 70 6.90 -4.77 7.58
CA LYS A 70 6.61 -4.69 9.02
C LYS A 70 5.36 -5.51 9.37
N PHE A 71 5.25 -5.85 10.65
CA PHE A 71 4.09 -6.53 11.23
C PHE A 71 3.73 -7.88 10.59
N LYS A 72 4.75 -8.73 10.37
CA LYS A 72 4.65 -10.10 9.81
C LYS A 72 3.95 -11.11 10.72
N ALA A 73 3.32 -10.64 11.81
CA ALA A 73 2.66 -11.48 12.81
C ALA A 73 1.34 -12.04 12.25
N LYS A 74 0.88 -13.12 12.86
CA LYS A 74 -0.42 -13.72 12.51
C LYS A 74 -1.55 -12.78 12.95
N ARG A 75 -2.55 -12.61 12.09
CA ARG A 75 -3.76 -11.83 12.36
C ARG A 75 -4.66 -12.55 13.37
N ASP A 76 -4.56 -12.18 14.63
CA ASP A 76 -5.35 -12.70 15.74
C ASP A 76 -5.36 -11.71 16.92
N ASP A 77 -5.97 -12.11 18.05
CA ASP A 77 -6.12 -11.24 19.22
C ASP A 77 -4.80 -10.83 19.89
N SER A 78 -3.68 -11.44 19.50
CA SER A 78 -2.33 -11.06 19.97
C SER A 78 -1.63 -10.05 19.05
N PHE A 79 -2.24 -9.68 17.93
CA PHE A 79 -1.64 -8.78 16.96
C PHE A 79 -1.39 -7.39 17.56
N PRO A 80 -0.20 -6.79 17.39
CA PRO A 80 0.16 -5.51 18.01
C PRO A 80 -0.44 -4.32 17.24
N LEU A 81 -1.77 -4.16 17.32
CA LEU A 81 -2.51 -3.11 16.61
C LEU A 81 -2.03 -1.70 16.97
N THR A 82 -1.77 -1.43 18.25
CA THR A 82 -1.25 -0.13 18.70
C THR A 82 0.06 0.22 18.00
N ASP A 83 1.04 -0.68 18.02
CA ASP A 83 2.34 -0.46 17.37
C ASP A 83 2.19 -0.27 15.84
N LEU A 84 1.28 -1.01 15.21
CA LEU A 84 0.97 -0.87 13.79
C LEU A 84 0.49 0.54 13.47
N PHE A 85 -0.49 1.03 14.20
CA PHE A 85 -1.07 2.35 13.95
C PHE A 85 -0.14 3.50 14.33
N ASP A 86 0.65 3.35 15.39
CA ASP A 86 1.71 4.29 15.73
C ASP A 86 2.77 4.35 14.62
N THR A 87 3.13 3.20 14.04
CA THR A 87 4.06 3.14 12.90
C THR A 87 3.49 3.87 11.69
N ILE A 88 2.23 3.62 11.32
CA ILE A 88 1.58 4.32 10.19
C ILE A 88 1.58 5.83 10.44
N SER A 89 1.21 6.27 11.65
CA SER A 89 1.14 7.69 12.01
C SER A 89 2.51 8.38 11.95
N ASN A 90 3.57 7.70 12.38
CA ASN A 90 4.95 8.20 12.29
C ASN A 90 5.39 8.37 10.83
N GLU A 91 5.13 7.38 9.97
CA GLU A 91 5.46 7.47 8.55
C GLU A 91 4.74 8.66 7.87
N LEU A 92 3.45 8.84 8.16
CA LEU A 92 2.67 9.97 7.65
C LEU A 92 3.14 11.33 8.18
N THR A 93 3.58 11.40 9.44
CA THR A 93 4.18 12.60 10.06
C THR A 93 5.47 12.98 9.34
N GLU A 94 6.28 11.98 8.98
CA GLU A 94 7.50 12.15 8.18
C GLU A 94 7.23 12.31 6.67
N GLN A 95 5.96 12.55 6.29
CA GLN A 95 5.52 12.80 4.91
C GLN A 95 5.82 11.64 3.95
N ARG A 96 5.74 10.40 4.44
CA ARG A 96 5.86 9.18 3.63
C ARG A 96 4.52 8.47 3.49
N TYR A 97 4.35 7.81 2.35
CA TYR A 97 3.20 6.93 2.12
C TYR A 97 3.43 5.57 2.78
N VAL A 98 2.36 4.87 3.13
CA VAL A 98 2.45 3.48 3.64
C VAL A 98 1.67 2.55 2.73
N ILE A 99 2.31 1.47 2.28
CA ILE A 99 1.65 0.42 1.51
C ILE A 99 1.06 -0.58 2.50
N VAL A 100 -0.22 -0.92 2.34
CA VAL A 100 -0.98 -1.75 3.28
C VAL A 100 -1.82 -2.80 2.54
N SER A 101 -1.96 -3.98 3.13
CA SER A 101 -2.89 -5.01 2.65
C SER A 101 -4.25 -4.86 3.34
N LEU A 102 -5.33 -4.70 2.59
CA LEU A 102 -6.69 -4.50 3.12
C LEU A 102 -7.70 -5.45 2.46
N PRO A 103 -8.77 -5.84 3.16
CA PRO A 103 -9.83 -6.64 2.58
C PRO A 103 -10.59 -5.83 1.52
N CYS A 104 -10.84 -6.44 0.36
CA CYS A 104 -11.47 -5.86 -0.82
C CYS A 104 -12.25 -6.95 -1.54
N SER A 105 -13.59 -6.88 -1.49
CA SER A 105 -14.51 -7.82 -2.17
C SER A 105 -14.19 -9.31 -1.94
N GLY A 106 -13.84 -9.69 -0.70
CA GLY A 106 -13.57 -11.08 -0.32
C GLY A 106 -12.13 -11.56 -0.59
N VAL A 107 -11.27 -10.72 -1.16
CA VAL A 107 -9.83 -10.96 -1.29
C VAL A 107 -9.04 -9.87 -0.57
N PHE A 108 -7.75 -10.09 -0.33
CA PHE A 108 -6.85 -9.02 0.12
C PHE A 108 -6.29 -8.27 -1.08
N HIS A 109 -6.24 -6.96 -0.97
CA HIS A 109 -5.73 -6.09 -2.01
C HIS A 109 -4.85 -4.99 -1.44
N THR A 110 -3.94 -4.48 -2.25
CA THR A 110 -2.94 -3.50 -1.80
C THR A 110 -3.50 -2.09 -1.93
N ALA A 111 -3.36 -1.29 -0.87
CA ALA A 111 -3.72 0.12 -0.84
C ALA A 111 -2.52 0.96 -0.36
N ILE A 112 -2.59 2.26 -0.59
CA ILE A 112 -1.59 3.24 -0.17
C ILE A 112 -2.26 4.25 0.75
N ILE A 113 -1.83 4.27 2.01
CA ILE A 113 -2.21 5.27 3.00
C ILE A 113 -1.40 6.53 2.73
N TYR A 114 -2.09 7.67 2.68
CA TYR A 114 -1.46 8.97 2.40
C TYR A 114 -1.90 10.10 3.33
N ASP A 115 -2.95 9.91 4.13
CA ASP A 115 -3.44 10.94 5.03
C ASP A 115 -4.18 10.31 6.22
N ASN A 116 -4.53 11.14 7.20
CA ASN A 116 -5.42 10.78 8.30
C ASN A 116 -6.50 11.85 8.51
N VAL A 117 -7.68 11.45 8.98
CA VAL A 117 -8.74 12.37 9.39
C VAL A 117 -8.70 12.62 10.89
N GLN A 118 -9.45 13.63 11.35
CA GLN A 118 -9.74 13.75 12.78
C GLN A 118 -10.41 12.46 13.27
N ASP A 119 -10.01 11.96 14.44
CA ASP A 119 -10.46 10.70 15.08
C ASP A 119 -9.66 9.41 14.79
N ASN A 120 -8.37 9.51 14.40
CA ASN A 120 -7.45 8.38 14.21
C ASN A 120 -7.78 7.42 13.05
N GLU A 121 -8.61 7.85 12.11
CA GLU A 121 -8.89 7.09 10.90
C GLU A 121 -7.92 7.49 9.78
N PHE A 122 -7.45 6.52 8.99
CA PHE A 122 -6.51 6.76 7.89
C PHE A 122 -7.21 6.75 6.55
N ILE A 123 -6.73 7.56 5.62
CA ILE A 123 -7.22 7.61 4.26
C ILE A 123 -6.24 6.87 3.35
N ALA A 124 -6.77 5.88 2.63
CA ALA A 124 -6.04 5.15 1.61
C ALA A 124 -6.70 5.25 0.24
N PHE A 125 -5.90 5.08 -0.82
CA PHE A 125 -6.39 4.80 -2.16
C PHE A 125 -5.78 3.50 -2.67
N THR A 126 -6.44 2.89 -3.65
CA THR A 126 -5.95 1.68 -4.31
C THR A 126 -6.14 1.78 -5.82
N LYS A 127 -5.36 1.00 -6.54
CA LYS A 127 -5.49 0.78 -7.99
C LYS A 127 -5.90 -0.67 -8.19
N LEU A 128 -6.98 -0.86 -8.94
CA LEU A 128 -7.55 -2.17 -9.20
C LEU A 128 -7.18 -2.61 -10.61
N GLY A 129 -6.82 -3.88 -10.76
CA GLY A 129 -6.71 -4.54 -12.06
C GLY A 129 -8.07 -4.61 -12.77
N LYS A 130 -8.05 -4.91 -14.07
CA LYS A 130 -9.25 -5.03 -14.90
C LYS A 130 -10.08 -6.25 -14.50
N GLY A 131 -10.95 -6.09 -13.50
CA GLY A 131 -11.86 -7.15 -13.05
C GLY A 131 -12.23 -7.08 -11.57
N LEU A 132 -11.52 -6.28 -10.77
CA LEU A 132 -11.87 -6.04 -9.37
C LEU A 132 -12.82 -4.84 -9.25
N THR A 133 -13.87 -4.97 -8.45
CA THR A 133 -14.94 -3.97 -8.27
C THR A 133 -14.96 -3.37 -6.88
N CYS A 134 -13.79 -3.21 -6.25
CA CYS A 134 -13.74 -2.36 -5.05
C CYS A 134 -13.92 -0.90 -5.49
N SER A 135 -14.54 -0.07 -4.64
CA SER A 135 -14.67 1.35 -4.95
C SER A 135 -13.28 2.00 -4.98
N THR A 136 -12.69 2.08 -6.17
CA THR A 136 -11.63 3.04 -6.44
C THR A 136 -12.16 4.42 -6.15
N ALA A 137 -11.36 5.20 -5.42
CA ALA A 137 -11.62 6.55 -4.93
C ALA A 137 -12.30 6.62 -3.55
N GLN A 138 -11.43 6.73 -2.55
CA GLN A 138 -11.35 7.88 -1.62
C GLN A 138 -11.55 7.64 -0.13
N LEU A 139 -12.26 6.61 0.34
CA LEU A 139 -12.38 6.33 1.77
C LEU A 139 -12.47 4.83 2.00
N ILE A 140 -11.34 4.20 2.30
CA ILE A 140 -11.39 2.99 3.13
C ILE A 140 -11.22 3.50 4.55
N GLU A 141 -12.14 3.17 5.45
CA GLU A 141 -11.90 3.27 6.88
C GLU A 141 -10.85 2.20 7.23
N VAL A 142 -9.58 2.58 7.12
CA VAL A 142 -8.43 1.68 7.26
C VAL A 142 -8.35 1.14 8.68
N TRP A 143 -8.60 1.99 9.68
CA TRP A 143 -8.56 1.59 11.08
C TRP A 143 -9.57 0.50 11.37
N SER A 144 -10.85 0.73 11.06
CA SER A 144 -11.92 -0.25 11.29
C SER A 144 -11.66 -1.55 10.52
N ALA A 145 -11.26 -1.45 9.25
CA ALA A 145 -10.93 -2.61 8.43
C ALA A 145 -9.79 -3.46 9.03
N ILE A 146 -8.74 -2.84 9.57
CA ILE A 146 -7.60 -3.53 10.19
C ILE A 146 -8.00 -4.15 11.53
N VAL A 147 -8.79 -3.46 12.35
CA VAL A 147 -9.29 -3.98 13.63
C VAL A 147 -10.17 -5.21 13.40
N ASP A 148 -11.07 -5.16 12.42
CA ASP A 148 -12.02 -6.25 12.12
C ASP A 148 -11.31 -7.54 11.69
N ILE A 149 -10.24 -7.43 10.89
CA ILE A 149 -9.44 -8.59 10.47
C ILE A 149 -8.35 -8.97 11.48
N LYS A 150 -8.28 -8.26 12.62
CA LYS A 150 -7.29 -8.45 13.69
C LYS A 150 -5.84 -8.32 13.23
N GLY A 151 -5.57 -7.30 12.40
CA GLY A 151 -4.22 -6.92 11.99
C GLY A 151 -3.93 -7.02 10.51
N THR A 152 -2.86 -6.37 10.09
CA THR A 152 -2.36 -6.43 8.72
C THR A 152 -0.87 -6.14 8.67
N ASP A 153 -0.21 -6.59 7.63
CA ASP A 153 1.15 -6.21 7.34
C ASP A 153 1.22 -4.95 6.48
N ILE A 154 2.36 -4.27 6.55
CA ILE A 154 2.63 -3.04 5.78
C ILE A 154 4.02 -3.10 5.18
N LEU A 155 4.20 -2.34 4.11
CA LEU A 155 5.49 -2.05 3.51
C LEU A 155 5.75 -0.54 3.63
N VAL A 156 6.90 -0.21 4.23
CA VAL A 156 7.40 1.17 4.42
C VAL A 156 8.73 1.34 3.71
N TYR A 157 9.20 2.57 3.54
CA TYR A 157 10.46 2.86 2.86
C TYR A 157 11.22 4.02 3.49
N LYS A 158 12.53 4.07 3.26
CA LYS A 158 13.43 5.17 3.69
C LYS A 158 14.43 5.54 2.61
#